data_AF-A0A7Y5MQG3-F1
#
_entry.id   AF-A0A7Y5MQG3-F1
#
_cell.length_a   1.000
_cell.length_b   1.000
_cell.length_c   1.000
_cell.angle_alpha   90.00
_cell.angle_beta   90.00
_cell.angle_gamma   90.00
#
_symmetry.space_group_name_H-M   'P 1'
#
loop_
_entity.id
_entity.type
_entity.pdbx_description
1 polymer ?
#
loop_
_entity_poly.entity_id
_entity_poly.type
_entity_poly.pdbx_seq_one_letter_code
_entity_poly.pdbx_strand_id
1 'polypeptide(L)' 'MADTQIFIFDTTLRDGEQVPGCKLNSDQKIEIARQLEKLGVDVIEAGFPVSSPGDFQSVSAICQAVTEPVVCGLS' A
#
# COMPACT_ATOMS: atom_id res chain seq x y z
N MET A 1 -16.79 15.33 -22.94
CA MET A 1 -16.54 15.94 -21.62
C MET A 1 -15.11 15.56 -21.25
N ALA A 2 -14.32 16.48 -20.70
CA ALA A 2 -13.04 16.07 -20.13
C ALA A 2 -13.32 15.09 -18.99
N ASP A 3 -12.59 13.98 -18.94
CA ASP A 3 -12.73 12.98 -17.88
C ASP A 3 -12.32 13.64 -16.55
N THR A 4 -13.28 13.95 -15.70
CA THR A 4 -13.04 14.61 -14.39
C THR A 4 -12.79 13.57 -13.30
N GLN A 5 -12.20 12.42 -13.63
CA GLN A 5 -11.92 11.38 -12.66
C GLN A 5 -10.82 11.85 -11.70
N ILE A 6 -11.14 11.81 -10.40
CA ILE A 6 -10.16 12.05 -9.33
C ILE A 6 -9.63 10.69 -8.91
N PHE A 7 -8.31 10.54 -8.93
CA PHE A 7 -7.63 9.35 -8.44
C PHE A 7 -7.18 9.56 -6.99
N ILE A 8 -7.39 8.54 -6.17
CA ILE A 8 -6.99 8.48 -4.77
C ILE A 8 -5.72 7.63 -4.65
N PHE A 9 -4.64 8.28 -4.26
CA PHE A 9 -3.36 7.65 -3.94
C PHE A 9 -3.20 7.60 -2.43
N ASP A 10 -3.28 6.41 -1.85
CA ASP A 10 -3.17 6.19 -0.40
C ASP A 10 -1.73 5.84 0.01
N THR A 11 -1.21 6.53 1.03
CA THR A 11 0.15 6.35 1.57
C THR A 11 0.19 5.75 2.97
N THR A 12 -0.92 5.17 3.44
CA THR A 12 -1.05 4.67 4.82
C THR A 12 0.01 3.61 5.14
N LEU A 13 0.29 2.70 4.20
CA LEU A 13 1.19 1.57 4.42
C LEU A 13 2.68 1.91 4.36
N ARG A 14 3.04 3.10 3.88
CA ARG A 14 4.42 3.59 3.77
C ARG A 14 4.65 4.83 4.60
N ASP A 15 3.98 5.93 4.29
CA ASP A 15 4.21 7.20 4.99
C ASP A 15 3.52 7.19 6.36
N GLY A 16 2.32 6.60 6.44
CA GLY A 16 1.60 6.42 7.70
C GLY A 16 2.36 5.55 8.71
N GLU A 17 3.04 4.49 8.28
CA GLU A 17 3.80 3.63 9.19
C GLU A 17 5.09 4.27 9.75
N GLN A 18 5.59 5.34 9.12
CA GLN A 18 6.80 6.03 9.57
C GLN A 18 6.58 6.85 10.85
N VAL A 19 5.32 7.02 11.27
CA VAL A 19 4.97 7.70 12.52
C VAL A 19 5.50 6.89 13.72
N PRO A 20 6.18 7.53 14.69
CA PRO A 20 6.64 6.84 15.90
C PRO A 20 5.51 6.12 16.62
N GLY A 21 5.68 4.82 16.86
CA GLY A 21 4.68 3.97 17.53
C GLY A 21 3.66 3.31 16.58
N CYS A 22 3.69 3.60 15.29
CA CYS A 22 2.77 3.03 14.29
C CYS A 22 3.42 1.95 13.40
N LYS A 23 4.48 1.28 13.88
CA LYS A 23 5.14 0.21 13.11
C LYS A 23 4.17 -0.94 12.85
N LEU A 24 3.91 -1.20 11.58
CA LEU A 24 3.06 -2.30 11.13
C LEU A 24 3.91 -3.53 10.85
N ASN A 25 3.42 -4.70 11.26
CA ASN A 25 3.95 -5.98 10.77
C ASN A 25 3.29 -6.36 9.43
N SER A 26 3.83 -7.39 8.75
CA SER A 26 3.35 -7.80 7.43
C SER A 26 1.86 -8.17 7.41
N ASP A 27 1.36 -8.87 8.43
CA ASP A 27 -0.05 -9.28 8.50
C ASP A 27 -0.98 -8.06 8.68
N GLN A 28 -0.58 -7.09 9.50
CA GLN A 28 -1.30 -5.83 9.67
C GLN A 28 -1.33 -5.03 8.38
N LYS A 29 -0.21 -4.98 7.64
CA LYS A 29 -0.16 -4.32 6.33
C LYS A 29 -1.11 -4.96 5.33
N ILE A 30 -1.15 -6.29 5.27
CA ILE A 30 -2.06 -7.04 4.39
C ILE A 30 -3.52 -6.76 4.76
N GLU A 31 -3.85 -6.76 6.05
CA GLU A 31 -5.21 -6.46 6.51
C GLU A 31 -5.62 -5.02 6.11
N ILE A 32 -4.77 -4.03 6.37
CA ILE A 32 -5.04 -2.64 5.96
C ILE A 32 -5.15 -2.52 4.44
N ALA A 33 -4.28 -3.17 3.66
CA ALA A 33 -4.36 -3.16 2.19
C ALA A 33 -5.72 -3.64 1.67
N ARG A 34 -6.27 -4.71 2.24
CA ARG A 34 -7.62 -5.20 1.90
C ARG A 34 -8.73 -4.23 2.30
N GLN A 35 -8.55 -3.47 3.39
CA GLN A 35 -9.53 -2.45 3.77
C GLN A 35 -9.44 -1.22 2.85
N LEU A 36 -8.24 -0.84 2.41
CA LEU A 36 -8.05 0.22 1.42
C LEU A 36 -8.64 -0.16 0.05
N GLU A 37 -8.48 -1.41 -0.37
CA GLU A 37 -9.15 -1.94 -1.56
C GLU A 37 -10.68 -1.87 -1.42
N LYS A 38 -11.24 -2.30 -0.29
CA LYS A 38 -12.69 -2.19 -0.03
C LYS A 38 -13.18 -0.74 0.00
N LEU A 39 -12.35 0.20 0.44
CA LEU A 39 -12.63 1.63 0.41
C LEU A 39 -12.67 2.17 -1.03
N GLY A 40 -12.01 1.50 -1.96
CA GLY A 40 -11.98 1.87 -3.38
C GLY A 40 -10.89 2.89 -3.70
N VAL A 41 -9.74 2.83 -3.02
CA VAL A 41 -8.58 3.64 -3.42
C VAL A 41 -8.01 3.13 -4.74
N ASP A 42 -7.52 4.04 -5.59
CA ASP A 42 -6.99 3.67 -6.91
C ASP A 42 -5.55 3.14 -6.82
N VAL A 43 -4.77 3.68 -5.89
CA VAL A 43 -3.35 3.32 -5.70
C VAL A 43 -3.03 3.16 -4.22
N ILE A 44 -2.26 2.13 -3.89
CA ILE A 44 -1.71 1.89 -2.55
C ILE A 44 -0.19 1.97 -2.61
N GLU A 45 0.42 2.90 -1.88
CA GLU A 45 1.87 2.94 -1.66
C GLU A 45 2.26 1.91 -0.58
N ALA A 46 2.74 0.75 -1.02
CA ALA A 46 2.94 -0.42 -0.18
C ALA A 46 4.28 -0.44 0.58
N GLY A 47 5.23 0.44 0.22
CA GLY A 47 6.51 0.56 0.91
C GLY A 47 7.70 0.77 -0.01
N PHE A 48 8.89 0.43 0.49
CA PHE A 48 10.17 0.64 -0.18
C PHE A 48 10.83 -0.73 -0.50
N PRO A 49 10.39 -1.47 -1.54
CA PRO A 49 10.84 -2.85 -1.77
C PRO A 49 12.36 -3.01 -1.94
N VAL A 50 13.09 -1.96 -2.34
CA VAL A 50 14.55 -2.03 -2.50
C VAL A 50 15.33 -1.85 -1.20
N SER A 51 14.71 -1.44 -0.09
CA SER A 51 15.43 -1.16 1.16
C SER A 51 15.94 -2.42 1.84
N SER A 52 15.18 -3.51 1.80
CA SER A 52 15.60 -4.79 2.39
C SER A 52 14.83 -5.98 1.79
N PRO A 53 15.33 -7.23 1.93
CA PRO A 53 14.58 -8.42 1.58
C PRO A 53 13.23 -8.54 2.30
N GLY A 54 13.14 -8.04 3.54
CA GLY A 54 11.91 -8.03 4.32
C GLY A 54 10.87 -7.07 3.75
N ASP A 55 11.30 -5.88 3.35
CA ASP A 55 10.43 -4.89 2.69
C ASP A 55 9.95 -5.41 1.33
N PHE A 56 10.84 -6.04 0.55
CA PHE A 56 10.47 -6.70 -0.70
C PHE A 56 9.38 -7.76 -0.48
N GLN A 57 9.57 -8.64 0.51
CA GLN A 57 8.60 -9.69 0.85
C GLN A 57 7.26 -9.10 1.29
N SER A 58 7.29 -8.03 2.11
CA SER A 58 6.08 -7.35 2.56
C SER A 58 5.30 -6.75 1.40
N VAL A 59 5.97 -6.04 0.48
CA VAL A 59 5.32 -5.45 -0.70
C VAL A 59 4.78 -6.56 -1.62
N SER A 60 5.57 -7.62 -1.83
CA SER A 60 5.13 -8.77 -2.63
C SER A 60 3.88 -9.45 -2.06
N ALA A 61 3.78 -9.58 -0.73
CA ALA A 61 2.61 -10.13 -0.07
C ALA A 61 1.37 -9.25 -0.23
N ILE A 62 1.52 -7.92 -0.18
CA ILE A 62 0.44 -6.97 -0.46
C ILE A 62 -0.05 -7.14 -1.90
N CYS A 63 0.85 -7.20 -2.88
CA CYS A 63 0.50 -7.43 -4.29
C CYS A 63 -0.30 -8.73 -4.52
N GLN A 64 -0.11 -9.75 -3.69
CA GLN A 64 -0.87 -11.01 -3.77
C GLN A 64 -2.21 -10.95 -3.04
N ALA A 65 -2.40 -9.99 -2.13
CA ALA A 65 -3.55 -9.92 -1.24
C ALA A 65 -4.69 -9.03 -1.75
N VAL A 66 -4.40 -8.12 -2.69
CA VAL A 66 -5.36 -7.20 -3.33
C VAL A 66 -5.32 -7.39 -4.85
N THR A 67 -6.41 -7.06 -5.54
CA THR A 67 -6.59 -7.26 -6.97
C THR A 67 -7.02 -6.01 -7.73
N GLU A 68 -7.74 -5.08 -7.09
CA GLU A 68 -8.29 -3.89 -7.73
C GLU A 68 -7.31 -2.69 -7.77
N PRO A 69 -6.70 -2.25 -6.65
CA PRO A 69 -5.82 -1.07 -6.67
C PRO A 69 -4.49 -1.37 -7.34
N VAL A 70 -3.89 -0.34 -7.95
CA VAL A 70 -2.49 -0.39 -8.36
C VAL A 70 -1.61 -0.38 -7.11
N VAL A 71 -0.74 -1.37 -6.97
CA VAL A 71 0.25 -1.38 -5.88
C VAL A 71 1.51 -0.66 -6.32
N CYS A 72 1.88 0.40 -5.58
CA CYS A 72 3.06 1.21 -5.81
C CYS A 72 4.17 0.86 -4.81
N GLY A 73 5.40 0.68 -5.30
CA GLY A 73 6.60 0.50 -4.47
C GLY A 73 7.68 1.51 -4.88
N LEU A 74 8.37 2.09 -3.89
CA LEU A 74 9.44 3.07 -4.12
C LEU A 74 10.77 2.40 -4.50
N SER A 75 11.68 3.18 -5.09
CA SER A 75 13.02 2.74 -5.59
C SER A 75 14.12 3.72 -5.21
#